data_AF-A0A1J4N154-F1
#
_entry.id   AF-A0A1J4N154-F1
#
_cell.length_a   1.000
_cell.length_b   1.000
_cell.length_c   1.000
_cell.angle_alpha   90.00
_cell.angle_beta   90.00
_cell.angle_gamma   90.00
#
_symmetry.space_group_name_H-M   'P 1'
#
loop_
_entity.id
_entity.type
_entity.pdbx_description
1 polymer ?
#
loop_
_entity_poly.entity_id
_entity_poly.type
_entity_poly.pdbx_seq_one_letter_code
_entity_poly.pdbx_strand_id
1 'polypeptide(L)'
;MTPTLSGRLQTRVALMALVAVPLTLLLALLPGLTLVGGLLTMLIMTALGLGWELAYHALQQLRWDKDWPGLFSLLAGVPEAVALWAVLGALGQRPSAGTFALHIGVVWMVIWAIQQGPLAVIAPAWRFHGARLIERRAATTLAPAAAPALAPAPAPTPVAESPLEAMFKEPKPAKTVRPKSKSHGRRQLVFGRGVRMAAAFTVLAVVGLLVASNLRSGPQAPTAAIDVPAASPSAPASPPGSAPTRSPAPSPTHRKHEAEGSKPVAWQVPSDHKAYKTWNKNASVIPYALTIPRLGMQQKLGAVGLSDSGTLQTPKKSTEASWYQQAAAPGQVGPGVIVGAMQGHHAIFAHLGELVKGDTALVTRMDSTTIQFRVDRVQTVSMDQFPSQSVYGMTDDPQLRLIGFAPGKGKTKGTNVIVYGTAVQLLQPKQQS
;
A
#
# COMPACT_ATOMS: atom_id res chain seq x y z
N MET A 1 3.99 2.08 7.35
CA MET A 1 3.57 2.14 5.93
C MET A 1 4.08 3.44 5.37
N THR A 2 4.96 3.39 4.36
CA THR A 2 5.52 4.60 3.76
C THR A 2 4.42 5.36 2.98
N PRO A 3 4.20 6.66 3.21
CA PRO A 3 3.18 7.40 2.49
C PRO A 3 3.56 7.57 1.01
N THR A 4 2.62 7.28 0.11
CA THR A 4 2.86 7.32 -1.34
C THR A 4 3.13 8.75 -1.80
N LEU A 5 3.92 8.95 -2.86
CA LEU A 5 4.18 10.30 -3.40
C LEU A 5 2.87 11.06 -3.67
N SER A 6 1.89 10.41 -4.30
CA SER A 6 0.57 11.01 -4.53
C SER A 6 -0.19 11.36 -3.24
N GLY A 7 0.00 10.61 -2.16
CA GLY A 7 -0.60 10.90 -0.85
C GLY A 7 0.10 12.07 -0.16
N ARG A 8 1.43 12.08 -0.14
CA ARG A 8 2.25 13.20 0.36
C ARG A 8 1.83 14.52 -0.30
N LEU A 9 1.78 14.55 -1.63
CA LEU A 9 1.38 15.74 -2.39
C LEU A 9 -0.09 16.15 -2.10
N GLN A 10 -1.04 15.20 -2.05
CA GLN A 10 -2.44 15.50 -1.69
C GLN A 10 -2.56 16.07 -0.26
N THR A 11 -1.90 15.44 0.70
CA THR A 11 -1.88 15.86 2.11
C THR A 11 -1.33 17.27 2.24
N ARG A 12 -0.21 17.54 1.58
CA ARG A 12 0.45 18.84 1.60
C ARG A 12 -0.45 19.94 1.03
N VAL A 13 -1.04 19.73 -0.15
CA VAL A 13 -1.98 20.71 -0.75
C VAL A 13 -3.20 20.92 0.14
N ALA A 14 -3.77 19.86 0.70
CA ALA A 14 -4.94 19.96 1.57
C ALA A 14 -4.65 20.69 2.89
N LEU A 15 -3.51 20.41 3.55
CA LEU A 15 -3.12 21.13 4.76
C LEU A 15 -2.76 22.59 4.46
N MET A 16 -2.15 22.89 3.31
CA MET A 16 -1.93 24.28 2.90
C MET A 16 -3.26 25.02 2.67
N ALA A 17 -4.22 24.41 1.98
CA ALA A 17 -5.52 25.02 1.70
C ALA A 17 -6.43 25.14 2.94
N LEU A 18 -6.50 24.10 3.78
CA LEU A 18 -7.46 24.00 4.90
C LEU A 18 -6.92 24.48 6.24
N VAL A 19 -5.60 24.56 6.41
CA VAL A 19 -4.95 24.99 7.66
C VAL A 19 -4.11 26.23 7.43
N ALA A 20 -3.15 26.19 6.50
CA ALA A 20 -2.17 27.25 6.34
C ALA A 20 -2.81 28.57 5.88
N VAL A 21 -3.72 28.52 4.90
CA VAL A 21 -4.45 29.71 4.42
C VAL A 21 -5.34 30.32 5.53
N PRO A 22 -6.29 29.59 6.17
CA PRO A 22 -7.08 30.16 7.26
C PRO A 22 -6.26 30.71 8.43
N LEU A 23 -5.19 30.00 8.82
CA LEU A 23 -4.27 30.46 9.87
C LEU A 23 -3.50 31.72 9.44
N THR A 24 -3.14 31.84 8.16
CA THR A 24 -2.54 33.06 7.60
C THR A 24 -3.52 34.23 7.55
N LEU A 25 -4.80 33.99 7.25
CA LEU A 25 -5.84 35.04 7.33
C LEU A 25 -5.96 35.59 8.76
N LEU A 26 -5.90 34.71 9.77
CA LEU A 26 -5.92 35.10 11.18
C LEU A 26 -4.63 35.82 11.60
N LEU A 27 -3.46 35.36 11.16
CA LEU A 27 -2.18 36.02 11.45
C LEU A 27 -2.02 37.36 10.73
N ALA A 28 -2.70 37.58 9.60
CA ALA A 28 -2.75 38.87 8.89
C ALA A 28 -3.61 39.94 9.62
N LEU A 29 -4.27 39.58 10.73
CA LEU A 29 -4.87 40.54 11.67
C LEU A 29 -3.83 41.14 12.63
N LEU A 30 -2.64 40.54 12.73
CA LEU A 30 -1.54 41.05 13.55
C LEU A 30 -0.72 42.10 12.77
N PRO A 31 -0.21 43.13 13.45
CA PRO A 31 0.62 44.16 12.80
C PRO A 31 1.90 43.55 12.20
N GLY A 32 2.22 43.98 10.98
CA GLY A 32 3.44 43.61 10.25
C GLY A 32 3.26 42.59 9.12
N LEU A 33 2.14 41.85 9.07
CA LEU A 33 1.83 40.93 7.97
C LEU A 33 0.69 41.47 7.10
N THR A 34 0.96 41.79 5.83
CA THR A 34 -0.12 42.16 4.90
C THR A 34 -0.86 40.92 4.41
N LEU A 35 -2.18 41.02 4.22
CA LEU A 35 -3.01 39.91 3.72
C LEU A 35 -2.48 39.35 2.39
N VAL A 36 -2.14 40.24 1.45
CA VAL A 36 -1.60 39.86 0.13
C VAL A 36 -0.21 39.21 0.27
N GLY A 37 0.67 39.77 1.09
CA GLY A 37 2.00 39.22 1.34
C GLY A 37 1.95 37.84 2.02
N GLY A 38 1.04 37.66 2.99
CA GLY A 38 0.80 36.37 3.65
C GLY A 38 0.30 35.30 2.69
N LEU A 39 -0.70 35.63 1.86
CA LEU A 39 -1.24 34.70 0.86
C LEU A 39 -0.22 34.37 -0.26
N LEU A 40 0.55 35.35 -0.72
CA LEU A 40 1.67 35.14 -1.65
C LEU A 40 2.73 34.22 -1.03
N THR A 41 3.05 34.42 0.25
CA THR A 41 3.99 33.59 1.00
C THR A 41 3.49 32.13 1.09
N MET A 42 2.20 31.91 1.35
CA MET A 42 1.61 30.56 1.34
C MET A 42 1.61 29.91 -0.05
N LEU A 43 1.39 30.69 -1.12
CA LEU A 43 1.47 30.19 -2.50
C LEU A 43 2.89 29.73 -2.85
N ILE A 44 3.90 30.55 -2.54
CA ILE A 44 5.31 30.24 -2.78
C ILE A 44 5.77 29.05 -1.92
N MET A 45 5.40 29.02 -0.63
CA MET A 45 5.68 27.90 0.26
C MET A 45 5.07 26.59 -0.27
N THR A 46 3.83 26.63 -0.76
CA THR A 46 3.19 25.47 -1.39
C THR A 46 3.98 25.00 -2.62
N ALA A 47 4.38 25.91 -3.51
CA ALA A 47 5.14 25.56 -4.71
C ALA A 47 6.54 24.98 -4.39
N LEU A 48 7.30 25.63 -3.51
CA LEU A 48 8.60 25.14 -3.03
C LEU A 48 8.46 23.78 -2.36
N GLY A 49 7.46 23.63 -1.50
CA GLY A 49 7.16 22.40 -0.78
C GLY A 49 6.80 21.23 -1.69
N LEU A 50 6.04 21.45 -2.77
CA LEU A 50 5.76 20.43 -3.78
C LEU A 50 7.04 19.97 -4.52
N GLY A 51 7.95 20.90 -4.81
CA GLY A 51 9.27 20.57 -5.35
C GLY A 51 10.13 19.79 -4.35
N TRP A 52 10.10 20.19 -3.07
CA TRP A 52 10.83 19.53 -2.00
C TRP A 52 10.32 18.10 -1.72
N GLU A 53 9.01 17.83 -1.77
CA GLU A 53 8.48 16.45 -1.67
C GLU A 53 9.03 15.53 -2.76
N LEU A 54 9.25 16.03 -3.99
CA LEU A 54 9.83 15.23 -5.08
C LEU A 54 11.30 14.90 -4.79
N ALA A 55 12.09 15.89 -4.38
CA ALA A 55 13.49 15.71 -4.02
C ALA A 55 13.66 14.79 -2.79
N TYR A 56 12.86 15.03 -1.75
CA TYR A 56 12.79 14.22 -0.54
C TYR A 56 12.40 12.77 -0.85
N HIS A 57 11.40 12.55 -1.71
CA HIS A 57 10.98 11.20 -2.10
C HIS A 57 12.05 10.48 -2.92
N ALA A 58 12.80 11.18 -3.78
CA ALA A 58 13.95 10.61 -4.48
C ALA A 58 15.07 10.23 -3.49
N LEU A 59 15.40 11.10 -2.54
CA LEU A 59 16.40 10.83 -1.50
C LEU A 59 15.97 9.67 -0.58
N GLN A 60 14.68 9.56 -0.27
CA GLN A 60 14.07 8.49 0.51
C GLN A 60 14.20 7.11 -0.18
N GLN A 61 14.30 7.05 -1.51
CA GLN A 61 14.53 5.80 -2.26
C GLN A 61 15.96 5.26 -2.13
N LEU A 62 16.93 6.12 -1.82
CA LEU A 62 18.34 5.72 -1.61
C LEU A 62 18.58 5.10 -0.22
N ARG A 63 17.62 5.19 0.70
CA ARG A 63 17.72 4.70 2.08
C ARG A 63 17.02 3.36 2.24
N TRP A 64 17.72 2.37 2.81
CA TRP A 64 17.22 1.00 2.97
C TRP A 64 15.91 0.90 3.78
N ASP A 65 15.83 1.66 4.87
CA ASP A 65 14.71 1.70 5.82
C ASP A 65 13.49 2.51 5.32
N LYS A 66 13.69 3.37 4.31
CA LYS A 66 12.66 4.19 3.62
C LYS A 66 11.76 5.07 4.49
N ASP A 67 11.87 5.12 5.80
CA ASP A 67 11.17 6.09 6.67
C ASP A 67 12.15 6.95 7.48
N TRP A 68 11.66 8.08 7.97
CA TRP A 68 12.38 8.99 8.87
C TRP A 68 11.58 9.12 10.17
N PRO A 69 12.22 9.13 11.36
CA PRO A 69 11.50 9.35 12.62
C PRO A 69 10.76 10.69 12.61
N GLY A 70 9.55 10.74 13.19
CA GLY A 70 8.65 11.89 13.11
C GLY A 70 9.28 13.22 13.56
N LEU A 71 10.20 13.19 14.52
CA LEU A 71 10.97 14.36 14.97
C LEU A 71 11.84 14.99 13.86
N PHE A 72 12.43 14.19 12.96
CA PHE A 72 13.20 14.74 11.82
C PHE A 72 12.30 15.45 10.80
N SER A 73 11.00 15.15 10.75
CA SER A 73 10.07 15.92 9.91
C SER A 73 9.87 17.35 10.40
N LEU A 74 10.12 17.65 11.68
CA LEU A 74 10.08 19.03 12.17
C LEU A 74 11.23 19.86 11.56
N LEU A 75 12.43 19.29 11.50
CA LEU A 75 13.63 19.91 10.91
C LEU A 75 13.50 20.10 9.39
N ALA A 76 12.63 19.35 8.71
CA ALA A 76 12.40 19.49 7.28
C ALA A 76 11.82 20.86 6.87
N GLY A 77 11.24 21.61 7.80
CA GLY A 77 10.75 22.98 7.57
C GLY A 77 11.87 24.03 7.51
N VAL A 78 13.05 23.75 8.06
CA VAL A 78 14.17 24.72 8.08
C VAL A 78 14.72 25.00 6.68
N PRO A 79 15.07 24.00 5.84
CA PRO A 79 15.47 24.26 4.45
C PRO A 79 14.39 24.97 3.63
N GLU A 80 13.13 24.66 3.88
CA GLU A 80 11.99 25.27 3.19
C GLU A 80 11.78 26.73 3.57
N ALA A 81 11.89 27.07 4.87
CA ALA A 81 11.84 28.44 5.34
C ALA A 81 13.02 29.28 4.78
N VAL A 82 14.22 28.70 4.70
CA VAL A 82 15.40 29.35 4.09
C VAL A 82 15.18 29.58 2.58
N ALA A 83 14.66 28.59 1.85
CA ALA A 83 14.34 28.73 0.43
C ALA A 83 13.24 29.80 0.20
N LEU A 84 12.21 29.81 1.03
CA LEU A 84 11.13 30.79 0.99
C LEU A 84 11.64 32.22 1.26
N TRP A 85 12.51 32.40 2.26
CA TRP A 85 13.17 33.67 2.57
C TRP A 85 14.06 34.17 1.42
N ALA A 86 14.74 33.25 0.72
CA ALA A 86 15.52 33.58 -0.48
C ALA A 86 14.60 34.06 -1.62
N VAL A 87 13.53 33.32 -1.94
CA VAL A 87 12.59 33.65 -3.03
C VAL A 87 11.84 34.96 -2.77
N LEU A 88 11.31 35.18 -1.55
CA LEU A 88 10.67 36.44 -1.19
C LEU A 88 11.64 37.63 -1.31
N GLY A 89 12.94 37.40 -1.09
CA GLY A 89 14.00 38.40 -1.30
C GLY A 89 14.20 38.76 -2.76
N ALA A 90 14.31 37.75 -3.63
CA ALA A 90 14.44 37.95 -5.07
C ALA A 90 13.20 38.63 -5.70
N LEU A 91 12.04 38.54 -5.04
CA LEU A 91 10.80 39.21 -5.45
C LEU A 91 10.63 40.62 -4.84
N GLY A 92 11.51 41.06 -3.94
CA GLY A 92 11.35 42.32 -3.21
C GLY A 92 10.18 42.33 -2.20
N GLN A 93 9.64 41.15 -1.85
CA GLN A 93 8.46 40.96 -1.01
C GLN A 93 8.82 40.39 0.38
N ARG A 94 10.01 40.69 0.92
CA ARG A 94 10.42 40.23 2.25
C ARG A 94 9.65 40.99 3.35
N PRO A 95 8.86 40.31 4.20
CA PRO A 95 8.42 40.89 5.46
C PRO A 95 9.60 40.99 6.44
N SER A 96 9.38 41.64 7.60
CA SER A 96 10.40 41.68 8.65
C SER A 96 10.80 40.27 9.10
N ALA A 97 12.05 40.07 9.52
CA ALA A 97 12.53 38.75 9.96
C ALA A 97 11.71 38.17 11.12
N GLY A 98 11.28 39.02 12.07
CA GLY A 98 10.41 38.63 13.18
C GLY A 98 9.01 38.22 12.71
N THR A 99 8.40 39.00 11.82
CA THR A 99 7.09 38.65 11.22
C THR A 99 7.17 37.35 10.43
N PHE A 100 8.23 37.15 9.64
CA PHE A 100 8.46 35.93 8.88
C PHE A 100 8.60 34.70 9.77
N ALA A 101 9.47 34.79 10.79
CA ALA A 101 9.72 33.70 11.72
C ALA A 101 8.45 33.32 12.51
N LEU A 102 7.66 34.31 12.94
CA LEU A 102 6.37 34.09 13.61
C LEU A 102 5.37 33.44 12.65
N HIS A 103 5.17 34.00 11.45
CA HIS A 103 4.19 33.50 10.48
C HIS A 103 4.50 32.07 10.05
N ILE A 104 5.71 31.82 9.54
CA ILE A 104 6.14 30.51 9.05
C ILE A 104 6.29 29.51 10.21
N GLY A 105 6.83 29.94 11.35
CA GLY A 105 6.98 29.08 12.53
C GLY A 105 5.64 28.57 13.06
N VAL A 106 4.66 29.47 13.24
CA VAL A 106 3.32 29.10 13.71
C VAL A 106 2.60 28.21 12.69
N VAL A 107 2.62 28.57 11.40
CA VAL A 107 2.01 27.76 10.34
C VAL A 107 2.64 26.35 10.26
N TRP A 108 3.97 26.26 10.29
CA TRP A 108 4.69 24.99 10.25
C TRP A 108 4.38 24.11 11.47
N MET A 109 4.43 24.67 12.67
CA MET A 109 4.15 23.95 13.92
C MET A 109 2.74 23.38 13.95
N VAL A 110 1.73 24.14 13.52
CA VAL A 110 0.32 23.68 13.49
C VAL A 110 0.13 22.58 12.43
N ILE A 111 0.68 22.74 11.23
CA ILE A 111 0.61 21.71 10.17
C ILE A 111 1.29 20.42 10.64
N TRP A 112 2.50 20.53 11.21
CA TRP A 112 3.25 19.39 11.73
C TRP A 112 2.47 18.67 12.84
N ALA A 113 1.93 19.40 13.82
CA ALA A 113 1.16 18.83 14.92
C ALA A 113 -0.10 18.10 14.42
N ILE A 114 -0.85 18.69 13.48
CA ILE A 114 -2.01 18.05 12.84
C ILE A 114 -1.61 16.75 12.12
N GLN A 115 -0.45 16.76 11.45
CA GLN A 115 0.07 15.62 10.71
C GLN A 115 0.60 14.48 11.61
N GLN A 116 1.04 14.76 12.84
CA GLN A 116 1.44 13.71 13.81
C GLN A 116 0.25 12.97 14.43
N GLY A 117 -0.92 13.61 14.59
CA GLY A 117 -2.04 13.05 15.37
C GLY A 117 -3.43 13.30 14.77
N PRO A 118 -3.99 14.51 14.89
CA PRO A 118 -5.38 14.83 14.53
C PRO A 118 -5.83 14.33 13.16
N LEU A 119 -4.98 14.43 12.13
CA LEU A 119 -5.31 14.00 10.77
C LEU A 119 -5.60 12.49 10.67
N ALA A 120 -4.91 11.67 11.46
CA ALA A 120 -5.13 10.22 11.51
C ALA A 120 -6.43 9.82 12.23
N VAL A 121 -6.98 10.70 13.08
CA VAL A 121 -8.26 10.51 13.77
C VAL A 121 -9.42 10.96 12.89
N ILE A 122 -9.31 12.14 12.29
CA ILE A 122 -10.36 12.74 11.45
C ILE A 122 -10.51 12.00 10.13
N ALA A 123 -9.41 11.53 9.55
CA ALA A 123 -9.41 10.73 8.33
C ALA A 123 -8.73 9.37 8.57
N PRO A 124 -9.41 8.36 9.17
CA PRO A 124 -8.82 7.03 9.36
C PRO A 124 -8.31 6.43 8.04
N ALA A 125 -9.05 6.65 6.95
CA ALA A 125 -8.66 6.25 5.60
C ALA A 125 -7.32 6.85 5.15
N TRP A 126 -6.95 8.06 5.58
CA TRP A 126 -5.65 8.69 5.24
C TRP A 126 -4.47 7.85 5.74
N ARG A 127 -4.57 7.31 6.96
CA ARG A 127 -3.56 6.43 7.57
C ARG A 127 -3.42 5.11 6.82
N PHE A 128 -4.52 4.54 6.35
CA PHE A 128 -4.52 3.22 5.69
C PHE A 128 -4.26 3.26 4.17
N HIS A 129 -4.55 4.38 3.49
CA HIS A 129 -4.39 4.53 2.03
C HIS A 129 -3.12 5.30 1.63
N GLY A 130 -2.08 5.24 2.46
CA GLY A 130 -0.76 5.82 2.16
C GLY A 130 -0.77 7.34 2.01
N ALA A 131 -1.43 8.02 2.96
CA ALA A 131 -1.62 9.46 3.06
C ALA A 131 -2.48 10.10 1.96
N ARG A 132 -3.41 9.36 1.32
CA ARG A 132 -4.36 9.95 0.36
C ARG A 132 -5.59 10.49 1.06
N LEU A 133 -6.09 11.64 0.58
CA LEU A 133 -7.30 12.29 1.09
C LEU A 133 -8.49 12.19 0.12
N ILE A 134 -8.22 11.94 -1.17
CA ILE A 134 -9.25 11.81 -2.20
C ILE A 134 -9.12 10.45 -2.85
N GLU A 135 -10.08 9.56 -2.58
CA GLU A 135 -10.33 8.39 -3.42
C GLU A 135 -10.90 8.85 -4.76
N ARG A 136 -10.25 8.47 -5.86
CA ARG A 136 -10.96 8.43 -7.14
C ARG A 136 -11.91 7.23 -7.08
N ARG A 137 -13.18 7.46 -6.74
CA ARG A 137 -14.24 6.58 -7.25
C ARG A 137 -14.06 6.54 -8.77
N ALA A 138 -13.65 5.39 -9.29
CA ALA A 138 -13.85 5.12 -10.70
C ALA A 138 -15.36 5.26 -10.93
N ALA A 139 -15.76 6.24 -11.73
CA ALA A 139 -17.14 6.38 -12.12
C ALA A 139 -17.48 5.15 -12.97
N THR A 140 -18.03 4.13 -12.33
CA THR A 140 -18.65 3.00 -13.01
C THR A 140 -19.91 3.52 -13.66
N THR A 141 -19.75 4.22 -14.78
CA THR A 141 -20.81 4.44 -15.75
C THR A 141 -21.19 3.05 -16.24
N LEU A 142 -22.17 2.44 -15.56
CA LEU A 142 -22.82 1.22 -15.99
C LEU A 142 -23.54 1.54 -17.30
N ALA A 143 -22.81 1.43 -18.41
CA ALA A 143 -23.43 1.24 -19.70
C ALA A 143 -24.39 0.04 -19.53
N PRO A 144 -25.70 0.20 -19.79
CA PRO A 144 -26.64 -0.89 -19.63
C PRO A 144 -26.17 -2.05 -20.51
N ALA A 145 -26.04 -3.23 -19.89
CA ALA A 145 -25.57 -4.41 -20.61
C ALA A 145 -26.51 -4.67 -21.78
N ALA A 146 -25.96 -4.68 -22.99
CA ALA A 146 -26.73 -5.05 -24.18
C ALA A 146 -27.37 -6.42 -23.94
N ALA A 147 -28.69 -6.51 -24.12
CA ALA A 147 -29.41 -7.76 -23.93
C ALA A 147 -28.79 -8.86 -24.80
N PRO A 148 -28.58 -10.08 -24.27
CA PRO A 148 -28.04 -11.16 -25.07
C PRO A 148 -29.01 -11.47 -26.21
N ALA A 149 -28.53 -11.35 -27.45
CA ALA A 149 -29.30 -11.75 -28.62
C ALA A 149 -29.64 -13.24 -28.50
N LEU A 150 -30.91 -13.59 -28.68
CA LEU A 150 -31.35 -14.98 -28.70
C LEU A 150 -30.54 -15.76 -29.75
N ALA A 151 -29.98 -16.90 -29.34
CA ALA A 151 -29.40 -17.84 -30.28
C ALA A 151 -30.52 -18.39 -31.19
N PRO A 152 -30.31 -18.48 -32.53
CA PRO A 152 -31.29 -19.07 -33.42
C PRO A 152 -31.46 -20.57 -33.11
N ALA A 153 -32.70 -21.06 -33.22
CA ALA A 153 -33.03 -22.45 -32.97
C ALA A 153 -32.29 -23.39 -33.96
N PRO A 154 -31.94 -24.63 -33.55
CA PRO A 154 -31.31 -25.59 -34.44
C PRO A 154 -32.24 -25.98 -35.59
N ALA A 155 -31.72 -25.98 -36.82
CA ALA A 155 -32.42 -26.47 -37.99
C ALA A 155 -32.61 -28.01 -37.91
N PRO A 156 -33.71 -28.56 -38.48
CA PRO A 156 -33.94 -30.00 -38.48
C PRO A 156 -32.87 -30.74 -39.28
N THR A 157 -32.32 -31.81 -38.69
CA THR A 157 -31.39 -32.74 -39.35
C THR A 157 -32.11 -33.51 -40.47
N PRO A 158 -31.55 -33.57 -41.69
CA PRO A 158 -32.05 -34.49 -42.71
C PRO A 158 -31.71 -35.93 -42.32
N VAL A 159 -32.67 -36.84 -42.52
CA VAL A 159 -32.46 -38.28 -42.37
C VAL A 159 -31.51 -38.75 -43.48
N ALA A 160 -30.41 -39.40 -43.11
CA ALA A 160 -29.47 -40.00 -44.06
C ALA A 160 -29.68 -41.52 -44.08
N GLU A 161 -29.76 -42.08 -45.28
CA GLU A 161 -29.91 -43.51 -45.53
C GLU A 161 -28.60 -44.27 -45.30
N SER A 162 -28.69 -45.54 -44.89
CA SER A 162 -27.65 -46.58 -44.87
C SER A 162 -26.30 -46.29 -44.13
N PRO A 163 -25.99 -46.99 -43.02
CA PRO A 163 -24.75 -46.80 -42.27
C PRO A 163 -23.42 -47.13 -43.00
N LEU A 164 -23.47 -47.77 -44.17
CA LEU A 164 -22.28 -48.33 -44.83
C LEU A 164 -21.51 -47.32 -45.71
N GLU A 165 -22.14 -46.26 -46.21
CA GLU A 165 -21.48 -45.30 -47.11
C GLU A 165 -20.53 -44.33 -46.38
N ALA A 166 -20.64 -44.23 -45.04
CA ALA A 166 -19.83 -43.34 -44.22
C ALA A 166 -18.40 -43.85 -43.96
N MET A 167 -18.13 -45.16 -44.11
CA MET A 167 -16.82 -45.74 -43.76
C MET A 167 -15.74 -45.57 -44.85
N PHE A 168 -16.11 -45.23 -46.09
CA PHE A 168 -15.18 -45.20 -47.24
C PHE A 168 -14.87 -43.80 -47.80
N LYS A 169 -15.15 -42.73 -47.04
CA LYS A 169 -14.90 -41.35 -47.50
C LYS A 169 -13.83 -40.66 -46.65
N GLU A 170 -12.63 -40.52 -47.22
CA GLU A 170 -11.53 -39.79 -46.57
C GLU A 170 -11.90 -38.32 -46.27
N PRO A 171 -11.52 -37.78 -45.10
CA PRO A 171 -11.84 -36.41 -44.74
C PRO A 171 -10.96 -35.41 -45.50
N LYS A 172 -11.55 -34.66 -46.44
CA LYS A 172 -10.88 -33.50 -47.05
C LYS A 172 -10.53 -32.45 -45.99
N PRO A 173 -9.32 -31.85 -46.03
CA PRO A 173 -8.89 -30.88 -45.04
C PRO A 173 -9.76 -29.62 -45.06
N ALA A 174 -10.26 -29.23 -43.89
CA ALA A 174 -11.12 -28.06 -43.73
C ALA A 174 -10.35 -26.75 -44.00
N LYS A 175 -10.85 -25.93 -44.93
CA LYS A 175 -10.29 -24.59 -45.19
C LYS A 175 -10.49 -23.69 -43.97
N THR A 176 -9.38 -23.21 -43.40
CA THR A 176 -9.38 -22.25 -42.29
C THR A 176 -9.83 -20.86 -42.76
N VAL A 177 -11.12 -20.57 -42.58
CA VAL A 177 -11.66 -19.21 -42.79
C VAL A 177 -11.21 -18.31 -41.64
N ARG A 178 -10.16 -17.51 -41.86
CA ARG A 178 -9.78 -16.42 -40.95
C ARG A 178 -10.89 -15.34 -40.93
N PRO A 179 -11.46 -14.96 -39.77
CA PRO A 179 -12.32 -13.80 -39.70
C PRO A 179 -11.52 -12.51 -39.94
N LYS A 180 -11.94 -11.71 -40.93
CA LYS A 180 -11.36 -10.39 -41.20
C LYS A 180 -11.75 -9.41 -40.08
N SER A 181 -10.85 -9.19 -39.13
CA SER A 181 -10.96 -8.06 -38.21
C SER A 181 -10.82 -6.74 -38.98
N LYS A 182 -11.91 -5.98 -39.11
CA LYS A 182 -11.87 -4.59 -39.60
C LYS A 182 -11.32 -3.70 -38.49
N SER A 183 -10.00 -3.47 -38.49
CA SER A 183 -9.36 -2.50 -37.60
C SER A 183 -9.80 -1.08 -37.95
N HIS A 184 -10.83 -0.57 -37.27
CA HIS A 184 -11.02 0.87 -37.17
C HIS A 184 -9.87 1.44 -36.34
N GLY A 185 -8.85 1.93 -37.05
CA GLY A 185 -7.64 2.52 -36.50
C GLY A 185 -7.91 3.82 -35.77
N ARG A 186 -8.53 3.75 -34.59
CA ARG A 186 -8.60 4.86 -33.64
C ARG A 186 -7.19 5.05 -33.10
N ARG A 187 -6.40 5.90 -33.78
CA ARG A 187 -5.08 6.36 -33.34
C ARG A 187 -5.20 6.91 -31.92
N GLN A 188 -4.91 6.09 -30.92
CA GLN A 188 -4.65 6.61 -29.59
C GLN A 188 -3.33 7.38 -29.69
N LEU A 189 -3.42 8.69 -29.50
CA LEU A 189 -2.23 9.52 -29.32
C LEU A 189 -1.53 9.01 -28.05
N VAL A 190 -0.42 8.30 -28.23
CA VAL A 190 0.45 7.90 -27.13
C VAL A 190 1.10 9.19 -26.62
N PHE A 191 0.45 9.86 -25.66
CA PHE A 191 1.02 11.00 -24.97
C PHE A 191 2.24 10.50 -24.17
N GLY A 192 3.40 10.66 -24.79
CA GLY A 192 4.64 10.05 -24.37
C GLY A 192 5.12 10.52 -23.00
N ARG A 193 6.07 9.76 -22.44
CA ARG A 193 6.72 9.99 -21.14
C ARG A 193 7.36 11.38 -20.95
N GLY A 194 7.49 12.20 -22.00
CA GLY A 194 8.13 13.53 -21.96
C GLY A 194 7.38 14.62 -21.20
N VAL A 195 6.04 14.60 -21.13
CA VAL A 195 5.26 15.72 -20.55
C VAL A 195 5.46 15.86 -19.03
N ARG A 196 5.85 14.79 -18.33
CA ARG A 196 6.12 14.83 -16.88
C ARG A 196 7.45 15.48 -16.51
N MET A 197 8.38 15.61 -17.46
CA MET A 197 9.61 16.39 -17.28
C MET A 197 9.38 17.87 -17.64
N ALA A 198 8.61 18.13 -18.70
CA ALA A 198 8.34 19.49 -19.18
C ALA A 198 7.74 20.41 -18.09
N ALA A 199 6.78 19.92 -17.29
CA ALA A 199 6.16 20.73 -16.24
C ALA A 199 7.10 21.09 -15.07
N ALA A 200 8.04 20.20 -14.72
CA ALA A 200 9.05 20.51 -13.71
C ALA A 200 10.09 21.52 -14.24
N PHE A 201 10.49 21.36 -15.50
CA PHE A 201 11.38 22.30 -16.17
C PHE A 201 10.76 23.66 -16.44
N THR A 202 9.45 23.80 -16.69
CA THR A 202 8.83 25.14 -16.85
C THR A 202 8.78 25.91 -15.53
N VAL A 203 8.51 25.26 -14.39
CA VAL A 203 8.55 25.95 -13.09
C VAL A 203 9.99 26.33 -12.70
N LEU A 204 10.95 25.43 -12.89
CA LEU A 204 12.38 25.75 -12.70
C LEU A 204 12.90 26.81 -13.67
N ALA A 205 12.40 26.85 -14.91
CA ALA A 205 12.77 27.87 -15.89
C ALA A 205 12.15 29.23 -15.57
N VAL A 206 10.89 29.30 -15.10
CA VAL A 206 10.28 30.56 -14.65
C VAL A 206 10.98 31.10 -13.41
N VAL A 207 11.28 30.25 -12.41
CA VAL A 207 12.06 30.65 -11.23
C VAL A 207 13.49 31.05 -11.62
N GLY A 208 14.15 30.28 -12.49
CA GLY A 208 15.49 30.58 -12.99
C GLY A 208 15.57 31.88 -13.81
N LEU A 209 14.55 32.17 -14.61
CA LEU A 209 14.44 33.42 -15.38
C LEU A 209 14.19 34.63 -14.47
N LEU A 210 13.37 34.49 -13.43
CA LEU A 210 13.13 35.52 -12.39
C LEU A 210 14.36 35.77 -11.50
N VAL A 211 15.19 34.75 -11.27
CA VAL A 211 16.49 34.90 -10.60
C VAL A 211 17.50 35.59 -11.53
N ALA A 212 17.62 35.12 -12.78
CA ALA A 212 18.54 35.70 -13.76
C ALA A 212 18.23 37.18 -14.09
N SER A 213 16.96 37.58 -14.08
CA SER A 213 16.57 38.99 -14.28
C SER A 213 16.98 39.92 -13.13
N ASN A 214 17.22 39.40 -11.92
CA ASN A 214 17.59 40.19 -10.75
C ASN A 214 19.10 40.22 -10.44
N LEU A 215 19.90 39.28 -10.99
CA LEU A 215 21.38 39.37 -10.90
C LEU A 215 21.99 40.53 -11.70
N ARG A 216 21.17 41.32 -12.44
CA ARG A 216 21.61 42.53 -13.15
C ARG A 216 21.61 43.79 -12.25
N SER A 217 21.09 43.71 -11.02
CA SER A 217 21.00 44.83 -10.08
C SER A 217 21.99 44.66 -8.93
N GLY A 218 22.85 45.67 -8.71
CA GLY A 218 23.98 45.59 -7.77
C GLY A 218 23.58 45.54 -6.28
N PRO A 219 24.51 45.10 -5.41
CA PRO A 219 24.22 44.83 -4.00
C PRO A 219 24.22 46.09 -3.11
N GLN A 220 23.40 46.07 -2.06
CA GLN A 220 23.56 46.92 -0.87
C GLN A 220 23.59 46.05 0.40
N ALA A 221 24.60 46.28 1.23
CA ALA A 221 24.65 46.00 2.68
C ALA A 221 24.62 47.37 3.40
N PRO A 222 24.22 47.52 4.69
CA PRO A 222 24.82 46.90 5.92
C PRO A 222 23.74 46.23 6.84
N THR A 223 23.91 45.82 8.12
CA THR A 223 24.99 45.23 8.97
C THR A 223 24.36 44.84 10.34
N ALA A 224 25.03 44.02 11.17
CA ALA A 224 24.78 43.74 12.61
C ALA A 224 23.57 42.83 12.98
N ALA A 225 23.62 42.04 14.06
CA ALA A 225 24.74 41.51 14.87
C ALA A 225 24.28 40.21 15.58
N ILE A 226 25.23 39.37 16.01
CA ILE A 226 24.98 38.15 16.79
C ILE A 226 25.33 38.43 18.24
N ASP A 227 24.45 38.05 19.17
CA ASP A 227 24.77 38.00 20.60
C ASP A 227 24.31 36.67 21.22
N VAL A 228 25.19 36.06 22.01
CA VAL A 228 24.97 34.82 22.75
C VAL A 228 25.69 34.95 24.10
N PRO A 229 25.00 34.78 25.24
CA PRO A 229 25.66 34.59 26.52
C PRO A 229 25.70 33.10 26.89
N ALA A 230 26.90 32.57 27.10
CA ALA A 230 27.14 31.30 27.76
C ALA A 230 27.44 31.54 29.25
N ALA A 231 26.91 30.71 30.15
CA ALA A 231 27.38 30.62 31.53
C ALA A 231 27.12 29.25 32.17
N SER A 232 28.18 28.70 32.76
CA SER A 232 28.31 27.57 33.67
C SER A 232 29.71 27.72 34.32
N PRO A 233 30.09 27.02 35.41
CA PRO A 233 29.43 25.89 36.07
C PRO A 233 29.36 26.02 37.62
N SER A 234 28.86 24.99 38.31
CA SER A 234 29.54 24.34 39.46
C SER A 234 28.79 23.10 39.96
N ALA A 235 29.54 22.07 40.37
CA ALA A 235 29.11 20.88 41.12
C ALA A 235 29.93 20.81 42.44
N PRO A 236 29.65 19.94 43.44
CA PRO A 236 29.96 18.51 43.31
C PRO A 236 29.14 17.48 44.16
N ALA A 237 29.45 16.20 43.91
CA ALA A 237 29.43 15.04 44.84
C ALA A 237 28.13 14.26 45.19
N SER A 238 28.30 12.93 45.23
CA SER A 238 27.34 11.83 45.55
C SER A 238 27.86 11.04 46.78
N PRO A 239 27.46 9.77 47.13
CA PRO A 239 26.27 8.92 46.85
C PRO A 239 25.74 8.27 48.18
N PRO A 240 25.36 6.97 48.28
CA PRO A 240 24.24 6.21 47.69
C PRO A 240 23.22 5.68 48.74
N GLY A 241 22.08 5.08 48.32
CA GLY A 241 21.20 4.33 49.25
C GLY A 241 20.03 3.53 48.66
N SER A 242 20.15 2.20 48.69
CA SER A 242 19.10 1.17 48.86
C SER A 242 17.95 0.99 47.84
N ALA A 243 17.83 -0.26 47.35
CA ALA A 243 16.63 -0.82 46.73
C ALA A 243 15.54 -1.19 47.77
N PRO A 244 14.34 -1.59 47.34
CA PRO A 244 13.99 -3.00 47.62
C PRO A 244 13.28 -3.77 46.50
N THR A 245 13.53 -5.08 46.52
CA THR A 245 12.87 -6.16 45.77
C THR A 245 11.39 -6.33 46.11
N ARG A 246 10.52 -6.65 45.13
CA ARG A 246 9.33 -7.51 45.33
C ARG A 246 9.07 -8.44 44.13
N SER A 247 8.58 -9.64 44.45
CA SER A 247 8.44 -10.82 43.57
C SER A 247 7.10 -10.91 42.82
N PRO A 248 6.97 -11.82 41.82
CA PRO A 248 5.82 -11.91 40.91
C PRO A 248 4.73 -12.92 41.34
N ALA A 249 3.53 -12.79 40.74
CA ALA A 249 2.45 -13.79 40.72
C ALA A 249 1.42 -13.45 39.61
N PRO A 250 0.53 -14.38 39.18
CA PRO A 250 0.82 -15.75 38.75
C PRO A 250 0.18 -16.11 37.39
N SER A 251 0.58 -17.25 36.82
CA SER A 251 0.05 -17.79 35.55
C SER A 251 -1.34 -18.45 35.68
N PRO A 252 -2.18 -18.43 34.63
CA PRO A 252 -3.30 -19.35 34.49
C PRO A 252 -2.93 -20.62 33.68
N THR A 253 -2.88 -21.76 34.34
CA THR A 253 -3.28 -23.06 33.75
C THR A 253 -4.82 -23.17 33.84
N HIS A 254 -5.60 -24.00 33.13
CA HIS A 254 -5.42 -25.17 32.26
C HIS A 254 -6.54 -25.15 31.18
N ARG A 255 -6.33 -25.77 30.01
CA ARG A 255 -7.18 -26.90 29.53
C ARG A 255 -6.55 -27.54 28.28
N LYS A 256 -6.21 -28.84 28.35
CA LYS A 256 -6.00 -29.65 27.14
C LYS A 256 -7.35 -29.86 26.46
N HIS A 257 -7.43 -29.68 25.15
CA HIS A 257 -8.42 -30.37 24.34
C HIS A 257 -7.68 -31.36 23.45
N GLU A 258 -8.02 -32.63 23.63
CA GLU A 258 -7.57 -33.76 22.82
C GLU A 258 -7.87 -33.49 21.34
N ALA A 259 -6.96 -33.87 20.44
CA ALA A 259 -7.13 -33.67 19.01
C ALA A 259 -7.95 -34.80 18.39
N GLU A 260 -9.27 -34.63 18.31
CA GLU A 260 -10.15 -35.57 17.62
C GLU A 260 -10.14 -35.33 16.10
N GLY A 261 -9.98 -36.41 15.33
CA GLY A 261 -9.75 -36.37 13.88
C GLY A 261 -10.94 -35.81 13.10
N SER A 262 -10.83 -34.54 12.68
CA SER A 262 -11.89 -33.85 11.94
C SER A 262 -11.97 -34.32 10.48
N LYS A 263 -13.06 -35.00 10.13
CA LYS A 263 -13.39 -35.35 8.73
C LYS A 263 -13.59 -34.07 7.89
N PRO A 264 -13.32 -34.09 6.57
CA PRO A 264 -13.44 -32.90 5.72
C PRO A 264 -14.89 -32.36 5.71
N VAL A 265 -15.04 -31.08 6.04
CA VAL A 265 -16.33 -30.37 6.02
C VAL A 265 -16.81 -30.21 4.58
N ALA A 266 -18.00 -30.74 4.28
CA ALA A 266 -18.64 -30.58 2.98
C ALA A 266 -19.26 -29.18 2.85
N TRP A 267 -18.71 -28.35 1.96
CA TRP A 267 -19.22 -27.01 1.67
C TRP A 267 -20.39 -27.07 0.68
N GLN A 268 -21.46 -26.32 0.95
CA GLN A 268 -22.49 -26.03 -0.05
C GLN A 268 -22.16 -24.72 -0.77
N VAL A 269 -22.21 -24.73 -2.09
CA VAL A 269 -22.13 -23.51 -2.91
C VAL A 269 -23.54 -22.93 -3.00
N PRO A 270 -23.78 -21.68 -2.57
CA PRO A 270 -25.07 -21.04 -2.76
C PRO A 270 -25.38 -20.93 -4.26
N SER A 271 -26.50 -21.51 -4.69
CA SER A 271 -26.90 -21.56 -6.11
C SER A 271 -27.26 -20.18 -6.68
N ASP A 272 -27.48 -19.20 -5.80
CA ASP A 272 -27.74 -17.82 -6.15
C ASP A 272 -26.45 -17.09 -6.54
N HIS A 273 -26.25 -16.94 -7.86
CA HIS A 273 -25.18 -16.17 -8.50
C HIS A 273 -25.24 -14.64 -8.23
N LYS A 274 -25.73 -14.21 -7.07
CA LYS A 274 -25.72 -12.82 -6.58
C LYS A 274 -25.03 -12.68 -5.22
N ALA A 275 -25.08 -13.68 -4.32
CA ALA A 275 -24.43 -13.60 -3.00
C ALA A 275 -22.90 -13.40 -3.06
N TYR A 276 -22.22 -13.88 -4.11
CA TYR A 276 -20.78 -13.66 -4.28
C TYR A 276 -20.41 -12.19 -4.55
N LYS A 277 -21.37 -11.32 -4.92
CA LYS A 277 -21.12 -9.91 -5.21
C LYS A 277 -21.29 -8.97 -4.02
N THR A 278 -21.78 -9.47 -2.88
CA THR A 278 -22.28 -8.62 -1.78
C THR A 278 -21.54 -8.78 -0.45
N TRP A 279 -20.46 -9.58 -0.36
CA TRP A 279 -19.68 -9.62 0.88
C TRP A 279 -18.85 -8.33 1.07
N ASN A 280 -18.75 -7.87 2.32
CA ASN A 280 -18.01 -6.66 2.66
C ASN A 280 -16.50 -6.87 2.49
N LYS A 281 -15.96 -6.45 1.34
CA LYS A 281 -14.51 -6.48 1.02
C LYS A 281 -13.64 -5.57 1.91
N ASN A 282 -14.23 -4.78 2.82
CA ASN A 282 -13.49 -3.96 3.77
C ASN A 282 -13.50 -4.55 5.20
N ALA A 283 -14.21 -5.66 5.43
CA ALA A 283 -14.26 -6.31 6.73
C ALA A 283 -12.94 -7.06 7.03
N SER A 284 -12.26 -6.64 8.09
CA SER A 284 -11.09 -7.35 8.62
C SER A 284 -11.54 -8.45 9.58
N VAL A 285 -11.53 -9.70 9.12
CA VAL A 285 -11.86 -10.88 9.92
C VAL A 285 -10.66 -11.81 9.98
N ILE A 286 -10.22 -12.15 11.18
CA ILE A 286 -9.02 -12.97 11.42
C ILE A 286 -9.19 -14.35 10.77
N PRO A 287 -8.20 -14.83 9.98
CA PRO A 287 -8.23 -16.19 9.43
C PRO A 287 -7.86 -17.22 10.50
N TYR A 288 -8.57 -18.35 10.50
CA TYR A 288 -8.42 -19.44 11.48
C TYR A 288 -7.81 -20.70 10.88
N ALA A 289 -8.14 -21.04 9.64
CA ALA A 289 -7.64 -22.24 8.98
C ALA A 289 -7.44 -22.03 7.48
N LEU A 290 -6.48 -22.78 6.92
CA LEU A 290 -6.21 -22.88 5.50
C LEU A 290 -6.45 -24.32 5.04
N THR A 291 -7.17 -24.49 3.94
CA THR A 291 -7.35 -25.78 3.27
C THR A 291 -6.96 -25.65 1.81
N ILE A 292 -6.12 -26.57 1.31
CA ILE A 292 -5.69 -26.66 -0.09
C ILE A 292 -6.05 -28.06 -0.59
N PRO A 293 -7.23 -28.26 -1.21
CA PRO A 293 -7.74 -29.59 -1.53
C PRO A 293 -6.80 -30.45 -2.39
N ARG A 294 -6.12 -29.83 -3.37
CA ARG A 294 -5.16 -30.51 -4.25
C ARG A 294 -3.99 -31.15 -3.51
N LEU A 295 -3.56 -30.55 -2.40
CA LEU A 295 -2.43 -31.02 -1.60
C LEU A 295 -2.89 -31.88 -0.40
N GLY A 296 -4.19 -32.21 -0.31
CA GLY A 296 -4.77 -32.92 0.84
C GLY A 296 -4.62 -32.18 2.18
N MET A 297 -4.28 -30.88 2.15
CA MET A 297 -3.83 -30.15 3.32
C MET A 297 -4.95 -29.33 3.95
N GLN A 298 -5.12 -29.47 5.27
CA GLN A 298 -5.93 -28.61 6.12
C GLN A 298 -5.14 -28.32 7.39
N GLN A 299 -4.98 -27.05 7.74
CA GLN A 299 -4.19 -26.64 8.90
C GLN A 299 -4.76 -25.38 9.57
N LYS A 300 -4.70 -25.35 10.91
CA LYS A 300 -5.02 -24.16 11.71
C LYS A 300 -3.89 -23.14 11.58
N LEU A 301 -4.25 -21.88 11.41
CA LEU A 301 -3.31 -20.80 11.19
C LEU A 301 -2.84 -20.23 12.53
N GLY A 302 -1.53 -20.21 12.71
CA GLY A 302 -0.89 -19.33 13.68
C GLY A 302 -0.90 -17.87 13.22
N ALA A 303 -0.31 -17.01 14.03
CA ALA A 303 -0.11 -15.61 13.71
C ALA A 303 1.38 -15.27 13.82
N VAL A 304 1.88 -14.44 12.89
CA VAL A 304 3.26 -13.93 12.89
C VAL A 304 3.27 -12.43 12.61
N GLY A 305 4.26 -11.74 13.17
CA GLY A 305 4.55 -10.32 12.91
C GLY A 305 5.90 -10.14 12.22
N LEU A 306 6.47 -8.95 12.36
CA LEU A 306 7.88 -8.70 12.08
C LEU A 306 8.71 -8.91 13.35
N SER A 307 9.98 -9.29 13.18
CA SER A 307 11.00 -9.15 14.22
C SER A 307 11.37 -7.68 14.43
N ASP A 308 12.11 -7.39 15.50
CA ASP A 308 12.65 -6.05 15.77
C ASP A 308 13.57 -5.54 14.64
N SER A 309 14.17 -6.45 13.88
CA SER A 309 14.93 -6.18 12.66
C SER A 309 14.07 -5.97 11.39
N GLY A 310 12.75 -5.85 11.52
CA GLY A 310 11.81 -5.67 10.41
C GLY A 310 11.64 -6.90 9.50
N THR A 311 12.14 -8.07 9.90
CA THR A 311 12.09 -9.30 9.10
C THR A 311 10.81 -10.07 9.40
N LEU A 312 10.15 -10.65 8.39
CA LEU A 312 8.95 -11.45 8.61
C LEU A 312 9.27 -12.70 9.45
N GLN A 313 8.59 -12.84 10.60
CA GLN A 313 8.73 -14.00 11.46
C GLN A 313 8.17 -15.25 10.77
N THR A 314 8.81 -16.38 11.00
CA THR A 314 8.38 -17.69 10.50
C THR A 314 7.63 -18.49 11.57
N PRO A 315 6.78 -19.47 11.19
CA PRO A 315 6.17 -20.39 12.14
C PRO A 315 7.23 -21.18 12.93
N LYS A 316 6.95 -21.50 14.19
CA LYS A 316 7.93 -22.16 15.09
C LYS A 316 8.23 -23.59 14.69
N LYS A 317 7.27 -24.30 14.08
CA LYS A 317 7.44 -25.67 13.58
C LYS A 317 7.28 -25.72 12.06
N SER A 318 7.98 -26.66 11.41
CA SER A 318 7.84 -26.92 9.97
C SER A 318 6.42 -27.33 9.58
N THR A 319 5.67 -27.94 10.50
CA THR A 319 4.27 -28.37 10.33
C THR A 319 3.25 -27.23 10.45
N GLU A 320 3.65 -26.04 10.88
CA GLU A 320 2.74 -24.91 11.15
C GLU A 320 2.74 -23.91 9.99
N ALA A 321 1.56 -23.37 9.67
CA ALA A 321 1.41 -22.22 8.79
C ALA A 321 0.85 -21.03 9.60
N SER A 322 1.31 -19.82 9.31
CA SER A 322 0.88 -18.62 10.04
C SER A 322 0.50 -17.48 9.11
N TRP A 323 -0.55 -16.75 9.46
CA TRP A 323 -0.93 -15.50 8.80
C TRP A 323 -0.07 -14.34 9.33
N TYR A 324 0.39 -13.50 8.40
CA TYR A 324 1.10 -12.26 8.75
C TYR A 324 0.10 -11.17 9.13
N GLN A 325 0.06 -10.79 10.40
CA GLN A 325 -1.01 -9.96 10.97
C GLN A 325 -1.10 -8.53 10.42
N GLN A 326 -0.05 -8.04 9.75
CA GLN A 326 -0.02 -6.70 9.13
C GLN A 326 -0.35 -6.74 7.62
N ALA A 327 -0.58 -7.94 7.06
CA ALA A 327 -1.17 -8.10 5.72
C ALA A 327 -2.69 -7.88 5.77
N ALA A 328 -3.35 -7.83 4.61
CA ALA A 328 -4.80 -7.76 4.56
C ALA A 328 -5.41 -9.03 5.20
N ALA A 329 -6.57 -8.89 5.86
CA ALA A 329 -7.32 -10.07 6.29
C ALA A 329 -7.85 -10.83 5.06
N PRO A 330 -7.83 -12.17 5.01
CA PRO A 330 -8.37 -12.90 3.87
C PRO A 330 -9.85 -12.57 3.59
N GLY A 331 -10.11 -12.01 2.40
CA GLY A 331 -11.41 -11.48 1.99
C GLY A 331 -11.54 -9.95 2.06
N GLN A 332 -10.58 -9.27 2.69
CA GLN A 332 -10.38 -7.82 2.65
C GLN A 332 -9.62 -7.42 1.36
N VAL A 333 -9.85 -6.22 0.83
CA VAL A 333 -9.03 -5.63 -0.25
C VAL A 333 -7.54 -5.64 0.10
N GLY A 334 -6.71 -6.09 -0.83
CA GLY A 334 -5.27 -6.28 -0.65
C GLY A 334 -4.85 -7.75 -0.54
N PRO A 335 -3.54 -8.03 -0.51
CA PRO A 335 -3.02 -9.39 -0.33
C PRO A 335 -3.01 -9.80 1.15
N GLY A 336 -3.76 -10.85 1.48
CA GLY A 336 -3.51 -11.62 2.70
C GLY A 336 -2.31 -12.54 2.52
N VAL A 337 -1.44 -12.63 3.51
CA VAL A 337 -0.16 -13.37 3.41
C VAL A 337 -0.11 -14.48 4.45
N ILE A 338 0.13 -15.71 4.01
CA ILE A 338 0.34 -16.89 4.87
C ILE A 338 1.70 -17.50 4.56
N VAL A 339 2.50 -17.74 5.60
CA VAL A 339 3.85 -18.33 5.51
C VAL A 339 3.89 -19.73 6.11
N GLY A 340 4.76 -20.59 5.56
CA GLY A 340 4.99 -21.95 6.04
C GLY A 340 6.30 -22.53 5.50
N ALA A 341 6.88 -23.49 6.21
CA ALA A 341 8.13 -24.11 5.78
C ALA A 341 7.91 -25.10 4.62
N MET A 342 8.85 -25.14 3.67
CA MET A 342 8.93 -26.17 2.62
C MET A 342 9.86 -27.33 2.99
N GLN A 343 10.69 -27.17 4.02
CA GLN A 343 11.66 -28.17 4.47
C GLN A 343 11.53 -28.42 5.99
N GLY A 344 11.98 -29.60 6.42
CA GLY A 344 11.83 -30.09 7.79
C GLY A 344 10.88 -31.28 7.88
N HIS A 345 10.71 -31.81 9.09
CA HIS A 345 9.82 -32.95 9.33
C HIS A 345 8.36 -32.54 9.07
N HIS A 346 7.68 -33.26 8.17
CA HIS A 346 6.32 -32.97 7.69
C HIS A 346 6.06 -31.48 7.38
N ALA A 347 6.94 -30.87 6.58
CA ALA A 347 6.86 -29.44 6.26
C ALA A 347 5.55 -29.07 5.54
N ILE A 348 4.78 -28.12 6.10
CA ILE A 348 3.39 -27.83 5.71
C ILE A 348 3.24 -27.39 4.25
N PHE A 349 4.26 -26.75 3.68
CA PHE A 349 4.29 -26.25 2.31
C PHE A 349 5.32 -27.01 1.43
N ALA A 350 5.70 -28.24 1.80
CA ALA A 350 6.62 -29.08 1.00
C ALA A 350 6.18 -29.18 -0.48
N HIS A 351 4.89 -29.40 -0.71
CA HIS A 351 4.27 -29.58 -2.03
C HIS A 351 3.64 -28.31 -2.61
N LEU A 352 3.90 -27.12 -2.03
CA LEU A 352 3.23 -25.87 -2.45
C LEU A 352 3.54 -25.49 -3.92
N GLY A 353 4.67 -25.95 -4.46
CA GLY A 353 5.06 -25.76 -5.86
C GLY A 353 4.26 -26.60 -6.87
N GLU A 354 3.47 -27.57 -6.42
CA GLU A 354 2.67 -28.46 -7.28
C GLU A 354 1.28 -27.88 -7.61
N LEU A 355 0.96 -26.71 -7.06
CA LEU A 355 -0.22 -25.95 -7.43
C LEU A 355 -0.05 -25.32 -8.82
N VAL A 356 -1.15 -25.31 -9.57
CA VAL A 356 -1.25 -24.72 -10.90
C VAL A 356 -2.40 -23.70 -10.96
N LYS A 357 -2.39 -22.89 -12.01
CA LYS A 357 -3.46 -21.92 -12.26
C LYS A 357 -4.81 -22.63 -12.35
N GLY A 358 -5.80 -22.16 -11.59
CA GLY A 358 -7.15 -22.74 -11.52
C GLY A 358 -7.43 -23.54 -10.25
N ASP A 359 -6.40 -24.03 -9.55
CA ASP A 359 -6.55 -24.69 -8.26
C ASP A 359 -7.15 -23.75 -7.20
N THR A 360 -7.61 -24.32 -6.08
CA THR A 360 -8.30 -23.56 -5.02
C THR A 360 -7.55 -23.60 -3.70
N ALA A 361 -7.60 -22.47 -2.98
CA ALA A 361 -7.22 -22.37 -1.59
C ALA A 361 -8.41 -21.77 -0.81
N LEU A 362 -8.81 -22.44 0.26
CA LEU A 362 -9.93 -22.04 1.12
C LEU A 362 -9.36 -21.49 2.41
N VAL A 363 -9.78 -20.29 2.82
CA VAL A 363 -9.39 -19.70 4.11
C VAL A 363 -10.64 -19.51 4.97
N THR A 364 -10.79 -20.36 5.98
CA THR A 364 -11.83 -20.24 7.00
C THR A 364 -11.44 -19.18 8.01
N ARG A 365 -12.41 -18.33 8.38
CA ARG A 365 -12.23 -17.16 9.24
C ARG A 365 -12.93 -17.37 10.58
N MET A 366 -12.62 -16.53 11.57
CA MET A 366 -13.18 -16.63 12.93
C MET A 366 -14.70 -16.38 13.00
N ASP A 367 -15.32 -15.81 11.96
CA ASP A 367 -16.78 -15.69 11.80
C ASP A 367 -17.45 -16.97 11.23
N SER A 368 -16.71 -18.08 11.19
CA SER A 368 -17.09 -19.37 10.59
C SER A 368 -17.35 -19.36 9.08
N THR A 369 -17.15 -18.24 8.39
CA THR A 369 -17.22 -18.16 6.93
C THR A 369 -15.88 -18.52 6.28
N THR A 370 -15.90 -18.93 5.01
CA THR A 370 -14.70 -19.35 4.27
C THR A 370 -14.58 -18.57 2.97
N ILE A 371 -13.45 -17.90 2.75
CA ILE A 371 -13.14 -17.28 1.45
C ILE A 371 -12.47 -18.33 0.56
N GLN A 372 -13.02 -18.52 -0.64
CA GLN A 372 -12.39 -19.33 -1.68
C GLN A 372 -11.57 -18.44 -2.62
N PHE A 373 -10.28 -18.70 -2.66
CA PHE A 373 -9.34 -18.13 -3.61
C PHE A 373 -9.07 -19.13 -4.74
N ARG A 374 -8.91 -18.61 -5.96
CA ARG A 374 -8.39 -19.36 -7.12
C ARG A 374 -6.93 -18.98 -7.34
N VAL A 375 -6.07 -19.98 -7.57
CA VAL A 375 -4.67 -19.77 -7.90
C VAL A 375 -4.57 -19.17 -9.30
N ASP A 376 -3.90 -18.02 -9.40
CA ASP A 376 -3.65 -17.31 -10.65
C ASP A 376 -2.32 -17.70 -11.27
N ARG A 377 -1.29 -17.89 -10.43
CA ARG A 377 0.06 -18.34 -10.81
C ARG A 377 0.85 -18.80 -9.58
N VAL A 378 1.85 -19.63 -9.83
CA VAL A 378 2.91 -19.98 -8.85
C VAL A 378 4.24 -19.43 -9.38
N GLN A 379 5.11 -18.98 -8.48
CA GLN A 379 6.42 -18.45 -8.81
C GLN A 379 7.47 -18.92 -7.79
N THR A 380 8.49 -19.63 -8.27
CA THR A 380 9.69 -19.95 -7.50
C THR A 380 10.72 -18.86 -7.69
N VAL A 381 11.30 -18.36 -6.60
CA VAL A 381 12.36 -17.33 -6.60
C VAL A 381 13.45 -17.68 -5.60
N SER A 382 14.69 -17.25 -5.86
CA SER A 382 15.74 -17.24 -4.84
C SER A 382 15.43 -16.18 -3.75
N MET A 383 15.86 -16.42 -2.51
CA MET A 383 15.56 -15.53 -1.37
C MET A 383 16.07 -14.09 -1.56
N ASP A 384 17.16 -13.88 -2.29
CA ASP A 384 17.73 -12.57 -2.64
C ASP A 384 16.97 -11.84 -3.76
N GLN A 385 16.11 -12.53 -4.50
CA GLN A 385 15.27 -11.98 -5.58
C GLN A 385 13.79 -11.95 -5.19
N PHE A 386 13.48 -11.89 -3.89
CA PHE A 386 12.10 -11.93 -3.40
C PHE A 386 11.29 -10.71 -3.92
N PRO A 387 10.17 -10.93 -4.64
CA PRO A 387 9.43 -9.86 -5.31
C PRO A 387 8.50 -9.15 -4.33
N SER A 388 9.05 -8.46 -3.34
CA SER A 388 8.33 -7.82 -2.22
C SER A 388 7.14 -6.97 -2.67
N GLN A 389 7.27 -6.22 -3.77
CA GLN A 389 6.18 -5.40 -4.31
C GLN A 389 4.99 -6.23 -4.84
N SER A 390 5.23 -7.42 -5.39
CA SER A 390 4.17 -8.32 -5.88
C SER A 390 3.48 -9.08 -4.74
N VAL A 391 4.20 -9.30 -3.64
CA VAL A 391 3.72 -10.03 -2.46
C VAL A 391 2.96 -9.12 -1.51
N TYR A 392 3.57 -8.00 -1.10
CA TYR A 392 3.06 -7.09 -0.06
C TYR A 392 2.45 -5.80 -0.62
N GLY A 393 2.59 -5.53 -1.93
CA GLY A 393 1.97 -4.36 -2.55
C GLY A 393 0.45 -4.45 -2.57
N MET A 394 -0.21 -3.31 -2.32
CA MET A 394 -1.67 -3.22 -2.34
C MET A 394 -2.26 -3.63 -3.70
N THR A 395 -3.45 -4.22 -3.66
CA THR A 395 -4.23 -4.66 -4.80
C THR A 395 -5.68 -4.23 -4.63
N ASP A 396 -6.34 -3.83 -5.71
CA ASP A 396 -7.71 -3.26 -5.65
C ASP A 396 -8.81 -4.32 -5.36
N ASP A 397 -8.43 -5.61 -5.36
CA ASP A 397 -9.28 -6.75 -5.00
C ASP A 397 -8.68 -7.55 -3.83
N PRO A 398 -9.52 -8.35 -3.12
CA PRO A 398 -9.05 -9.31 -2.13
C PRO A 398 -8.22 -10.43 -2.77
N GLN A 399 -6.98 -10.57 -2.31
CA GLN A 399 -6.04 -11.55 -2.83
C GLN A 399 -5.37 -12.36 -1.71
N LEU A 400 -4.74 -13.46 -2.10
CA LEU A 400 -3.97 -14.34 -1.23
C LEU A 400 -2.54 -14.49 -1.77
N ARG A 401 -1.60 -14.61 -0.84
CA ARG A 401 -0.21 -15.02 -1.05
C ARG A 401 0.09 -16.17 -0.10
N LEU A 402 0.40 -17.34 -0.64
CA LEU A 402 0.99 -18.43 0.15
C LEU A 402 2.49 -18.43 -0.14
N ILE A 403 3.30 -18.36 0.90
CA ILE A 403 4.76 -18.31 0.79
C ILE A 403 5.36 -19.52 1.49
N GLY A 404 5.84 -20.47 0.70
CA GLY A 404 6.75 -21.51 1.13
C GLY A 404 8.17 -20.97 1.18
N PHE A 405 8.87 -21.18 2.29
CA PHE A 405 10.30 -20.87 2.41
C PHE A 405 11.14 -22.14 2.61
N ALA A 406 12.28 -22.19 1.93
CA ALA A 406 13.30 -23.23 2.01
C ALA A 406 14.67 -22.57 2.25
N PRO A 407 15.23 -22.60 3.48
CA PRO A 407 16.57 -22.06 3.71
C PRO A 407 17.62 -22.85 2.92
N GLY A 408 18.66 -22.14 2.47
CA GLY A 408 19.77 -22.75 1.74
C GLY A 408 20.67 -23.60 2.65
N LYS A 409 21.41 -24.54 2.07
CA LYS A 409 22.41 -25.37 2.77
C LYS A 409 23.83 -24.99 2.31
N GLY A 410 24.71 -24.70 3.27
CA GLY A 410 26.09 -24.31 2.99
C GLY A 410 26.19 -23.07 2.10
N LYS A 411 26.76 -23.22 0.90
CA LYS A 411 26.90 -22.15 -0.10
C LYS A 411 25.67 -21.96 -1.01
N THR A 412 24.66 -22.83 -0.94
CA THR A 412 23.45 -22.69 -1.77
C THR A 412 22.54 -21.60 -1.21
N LYS A 413 21.98 -20.77 -2.10
CA LYS A 413 20.96 -19.78 -1.72
C LYS A 413 19.65 -20.48 -1.38
N GLY A 414 18.91 -19.94 -0.42
CA GLY A 414 17.56 -20.41 -0.12
C GLY A 414 16.55 -20.02 -1.20
N THR A 415 15.42 -20.69 -1.21
CA THR A 415 14.35 -20.57 -2.22
C THR A 415 13.03 -20.24 -1.55
N ASN A 416 12.21 -19.42 -2.19
CA ASN A 416 10.80 -19.23 -1.85
C ASN A 416 9.90 -19.69 -3.00
N VAL A 417 8.79 -20.33 -2.67
CA VAL A 417 7.68 -20.59 -3.59
C VAL A 417 6.51 -19.70 -3.19
N ILE A 418 6.02 -18.90 -4.14
CA ILE A 418 4.97 -17.92 -3.92
C ILE A 418 3.78 -18.26 -4.81
N VAL A 419 2.66 -18.58 -4.17
CA VAL A 419 1.37 -18.81 -4.84
C VAL A 419 0.56 -17.53 -4.76
N TYR A 420 0.10 -17.07 -5.91
CA TYR A 420 -0.77 -15.91 -6.06
C TYR A 420 -2.18 -16.40 -6.31
N GLY A 421 -3.16 -15.89 -5.58
CA GLY A 421 -4.56 -16.15 -5.85
C GLY A 421 -5.47 -14.97 -5.60
N THR A 422 -6.62 -14.98 -6.27
CA THR A 422 -7.65 -13.93 -6.19
C THR A 422 -8.93 -14.53 -5.60
N ALA A 423 -9.62 -13.78 -4.73
CA ALA A 423 -10.86 -14.24 -4.12
C ALA A 423 -11.96 -14.38 -5.17
N VAL A 424 -12.69 -15.50 -5.15
CA VAL A 424 -13.77 -15.82 -6.09
C VAL A 424 -15.14 -15.75 -5.41
N GLN A 425 -15.25 -16.31 -4.19
CA GLN A 425 -16.52 -16.37 -3.47
C GLN A 425 -16.33 -16.46 -1.95
N LEU A 426 -17.32 -15.96 -1.22
CA LEU A 426 -17.52 -16.24 0.21
C LEU A 426 -18.47 -17.42 0.36
N LEU A 427 -18.05 -18.42 1.12
CA LEU A 427 -18.84 -19.58 1.53
C LEU A 427 -19.32 -19.37 2.98
N GLN A 428 -20.59 -19.66 3.23
CA GLN A 428 -21.19 -19.60 4.56
C GLN A 428 -21.12 -20.99 5.23
N PRO A 429 -21.03 -21.05 6.57
CA PRO A 429 -21.15 -22.33 7.27
C PRO A 429 -22.56 -22.90 7.07
N LYS A 430 -22.65 -24.22 6.87
CA LYS A 430 -23.94 -24.91 6.79
C LYS A 430 -24.63 -24.82 8.16
N GLN A 431 -25.80 -24.19 8.25
CA GLN A 431 -26.63 -24.32 9.44
C GLN A 431 -27.02 -25.79 9.59
N GLN A 432 -26.69 -26.39 10.73
CA GLN A 432 -27.24 -27.67 11.13
C GLN A 432 -28.67 -27.43 11.59
N SER A 433 -29.62 -27.94 10.80
CA SER A 433 -31.04 -28.05 11.11
C SER A 433 -31.30 -29.19 12.09
#